data_AF-B7TIS9-F1
#
_entry.id   AF-B7TIS9-F1
#
_cell.length_a   1.000
_cell.length_b   1.000
_cell.length_c   1.000
_cell.angle_alpha   90.00
_cell.angle_beta   90.00
_cell.angle_gamma   90.00
#
_symmetry.space_group_name_H-M   'P 1'
#
loop_
_entity.id
_entity.type
_entity.pdbx_description
1 polymer ?
#
loop_
_entity_poly.entity_id
_entity_poly.type
_entity_poly.pdbx_seq_one_letter_code
_entity_poly.pdbx_strand_id
1 'polypeptide(L)'
;EGHGTGTQAGDPVEARAIKEAFFPEEPEAEGSLLYCGSIKTVVGHLEGSAGLAGVLKASLALQHRQIPPNMHFKNLNKKIEPYDNHLKVPTSLTPWPKLEKAPLRASVNRYGATGSQFGAGNVLTNALQISFGFGGSNAHVILENYEPMDLPMAPRKAPMTPITTSFGPFVFSAKSQPALLRLLKSFLQFIANAESLDMVDLGWVLSARRTAFPFREFIAASSRDQLLSLLEDCVSKHKSDAPASLVGERRSQRMIVGVFSGHGAQW
;
A
#
# COMPACT_ATOMS: atom_id res chain seq x y z
N GLU A 1 -11.27 -9.16 -8.62
CA GLU A 1 -11.09 -9.82 -7.30
C GLU A 1 -12.44 -10.37 -6.85
N GLY A 2 -12.66 -11.66 -7.06
CA GLY A 2 -13.87 -12.34 -6.63
C GLY A 2 -13.90 -12.57 -5.12
N HIS A 3 -15.09 -12.82 -4.58
CA HIS A 3 -15.26 -13.34 -3.24
C HIS A 3 -14.60 -14.71 -3.12
N GLY A 4 -14.81 -15.62 -4.08
CA GLY A 4 -14.03 -16.82 -4.34
C GLY A 4 -13.61 -17.56 -3.07
N THR A 5 -14.59 -18.05 -2.33
CA THR A 5 -14.39 -18.79 -1.07
C THR A 5 -14.05 -20.26 -1.28
N GLY A 6 -14.10 -20.77 -2.51
CA GLY A 6 -13.84 -22.19 -2.80
C GLY A 6 -15.04 -23.08 -2.51
N THR A 7 -16.25 -22.50 -2.42
CA THR A 7 -17.45 -23.27 -2.05
C THR A 7 -18.10 -23.88 -3.29
N GLN A 8 -18.58 -25.12 -3.18
CA GLN A 8 -19.21 -25.82 -4.31
C GLN A 8 -20.47 -25.13 -4.84
N ALA A 9 -21.16 -24.36 -3.99
CA ALA A 9 -22.38 -23.64 -4.33
C ALA A 9 -22.14 -22.15 -4.64
N GLY A 10 -21.30 -21.46 -3.86
CA GLY A 10 -21.10 -20.03 -3.99
C GLY A 10 -20.27 -19.63 -5.21
N ASP A 11 -19.21 -20.38 -5.53
CA ASP A 11 -18.30 -20.01 -6.63
C ASP A 11 -19.01 -20.03 -8.01
N PRO A 12 -19.87 -21.03 -8.34
CA PRO A 12 -20.67 -20.96 -9.56
C PRO A 12 -21.69 -19.81 -9.60
N VAL A 13 -22.29 -19.46 -8.45
CA VAL A 13 -23.25 -18.34 -8.36
C VAL A 13 -22.52 -17.02 -8.59
N GLU A 14 -21.34 -16.84 -8.01
CA GLU A 14 -20.52 -15.66 -8.25
C GLU A 14 -20.07 -15.55 -9.71
N ALA A 15 -19.57 -16.65 -10.30
CA ALA A 15 -19.13 -16.65 -11.70
C ALA A 15 -20.29 -16.26 -12.64
N ARG A 16 -21.48 -16.82 -12.42
CA ARG A 16 -22.70 -16.46 -13.15
C ARG A 16 -23.03 -14.98 -13.01
N ALA A 17 -23.04 -14.46 -11.78
CA ALA A 17 -23.36 -13.06 -11.51
C ALA A 17 -22.36 -12.10 -12.19
N ILE A 18 -21.07 -12.43 -12.20
CA ILE A 18 -20.06 -11.65 -12.93
C ILE A 18 -20.34 -11.70 -14.43
N LYS A 19 -20.64 -12.88 -15.00
CA LYS A 19 -21.00 -12.99 -16.41
C LYS A 19 -22.21 -12.11 -16.75
N GLU A 20 -23.30 -12.25 -16.01
CA GLU A 20 -24.55 -11.50 -16.27
C GLU A 20 -24.36 -9.98 -16.15
N ALA A 21 -23.51 -9.51 -15.23
CA ALA A 21 -23.27 -8.09 -15.03
C ALA A 21 -22.34 -7.45 -16.09
N PHE A 22 -21.26 -8.13 -16.45
CA PHE A 22 -20.24 -7.58 -17.37
C PHE A 22 -20.43 -8.00 -18.84
N PHE A 23 -21.17 -9.08 -19.08
CA PHE A 23 -21.43 -9.65 -20.40
C PHE A 23 -22.92 -10.02 -20.56
N PRO A 24 -23.83 -9.02 -20.52
CA PRO A 24 -25.27 -9.25 -20.64
C PRO A 24 -25.68 -9.79 -22.02
N GLU A 25 -24.98 -9.42 -23.08
CA GLU A 25 -25.22 -9.86 -24.48
C GLU A 25 -24.17 -10.89 -24.93
N GLU A 26 -24.49 -11.73 -25.93
CA GLU A 26 -23.51 -12.65 -26.56
C GLU A 26 -22.49 -11.85 -27.41
N PRO A 27 -21.22 -12.31 -27.53
CA PRO A 27 -20.12 -11.41 -27.82
C PRO A 27 -20.07 -10.95 -29.28
N GLU A 28 -20.20 -9.64 -29.51
CA GLU A 28 -19.56 -8.94 -30.62
C GLU A 28 -18.24 -8.32 -30.12
N ALA A 29 -17.19 -9.15 -30.00
CA ALA A 29 -15.77 -8.81 -30.24
C ALA A 29 -14.81 -9.78 -29.54
N GLU A 30 -13.84 -10.27 -30.31
CA GLU A 30 -12.57 -10.81 -29.82
C GLU A 30 -11.92 -9.81 -28.85
N GLY A 31 -11.69 -10.21 -27.59
CA GLY A 31 -10.95 -9.39 -26.60
C GLY A 31 -11.66 -9.07 -25.29
N SER A 32 -12.93 -9.44 -25.11
CA SER A 32 -13.71 -9.16 -23.89
C SER A 32 -13.49 -10.22 -22.79
N LEU A 33 -12.25 -10.37 -22.31
CA LEU A 33 -11.91 -11.34 -21.26
C LEU A 33 -11.69 -10.64 -19.91
N LEU A 34 -12.33 -11.12 -18.85
CA LEU A 34 -12.08 -10.67 -17.48
C LEU A 34 -11.23 -11.68 -16.72
N TYR A 35 -10.17 -11.18 -16.07
CA TYR A 35 -9.40 -11.97 -15.13
C TYR A 35 -10.09 -11.99 -13.77
N CYS A 36 -10.45 -13.18 -13.30
CA CYS A 36 -11.10 -13.38 -12.01
C CYS A 36 -10.20 -14.19 -11.08
N GLY A 37 -9.75 -13.54 -10.01
CA GLY A 37 -8.94 -14.17 -8.96
C GLY A 37 -9.45 -13.87 -7.56
N SER A 38 -9.00 -14.61 -6.55
CA SER A 38 -9.35 -14.38 -5.13
C SER A 38 -8.09 -14.43 -4.27
N ILE A 39 -7.88 -13.44 -3.40
CA ILE A 39 -6.76 -13.42 -2.45
C ILE A 39 -6.87 -14.54 -1.42
N LYS A 40 -8.07 -15.09 -1.21
CA LYS A 40 -8.32 -16.14 -0.22
C LYS A 40 -7.55 -17.42 -0.52
N THR A 41 -7.18 -17.64 -1.79
CA THR A 41 -6.29 -18.76 -2.14
C THR A 41 -4.88 -18.60 -1.56
N VAL A 42 -4.46 -17.37 -1.26
CA VAL A 42 -3.10 -17.04 -0.79
C VAL A 42 -3.06 -16.87 0.72
N VAL A 43 -4.00 -16.10 1.29
CA VAL A 43 -3.98 -15.72 2.72
C VAL A 43 -5.13 -16.32 3.53
N GLY A 44 -5.93 -17.21 2.93
CA GLY A 44 -7.14 -17.75 3.54
C GLY A 44 -8.30 -16.74 3.59
N HIS A 45 -9.42 -17.19 4.14
CA HIS A 45 -10.58 -16.32 4.32
C HIS A 45 -10.46 -15.51 5.62
N LEU A 46 -10.05 -14.24 5.51
CA LEU A 46 -9.92 -13.33 6.66
C LEU A 46 -11.26 -12.76 7.18
N GLU A 47 -12.36 -13.50 6.98
CA GLU A 47 -13.72 -13.13 7.38
C GLU A 47 -14.07 -11.65 7.18
N GLY A 48 -14.11 -10.86 8.25
CA GLY A 48 -14.47 -9.45 8.17
C GLY A 48 -13.46 -8.55 7.47
N SER A 49 -12.19 -8.96 7.46
CA SER A 49 -11.12 -8.28 6.74
C SER A 49 -10.94 -8.79 5.30
N ALA A 50 -11.73 -9.78 4.86
CA ALA A 50 -11.57 -10.37 3.53
C ALA A 50 -11.81 -9.36 2.39
N GLY A 51 -12.72 -8.40 2.58
CA GLY A 51 -12.94 -7.32 1.60
C GLY A 51 -11.73 -6.40 1.47
N LEU A 52 -11.16 -5.96 2.61
CA LEU A 52 -9.97 -5.11 2.64
C LEU A 52 -8.74 -5.82 2.05
N ALA A 53 -8.58 -7.11 2.32
CA ALA A 53 -7.54 -7.92 1.70
C ALA A 53 -7.69 -7.93 0.16
N GLY A 54 -8.91 -8.09 -0.35
CA GLY A 54 -9.20 -8.00 -1.77
C GLY A 54 -8.89 -6.62 -2.37
N VAL A 55 -9.24 -5.54 -1.66
CA VAL A 55 -8.90 -4.15 -2.05
C VAL A 55 -7.38 -3.95 -2.10
N LEU A 56 -6.63 -4.44 -1.11
CA LEU A 56 -5.17 -4.36 -1.10
C LEU A 56 -4.55 -5.10 -2.28
N LYS A 57 -4.99 -6.34 -2.57
CA LYS A 57 -4.53 -7.09 -3.75
C LYS A 57 -4.84 -6.34 -5.04
N ALA A 58 -6.07 -5.84 -5.20
CA ALA A 58 -6.48 -5.11 -6.40
C ALA A 58 -5.70 -3.80 -6.57
N SER A 59 -5.49 -3.04 -5.48
CA SER A 59 -4.70 -1.80 -5.49
C SER A 59 -3.25 -2.06 -5.89
N LEU A 60 -2.61 -3.09 -5.32
CA LEU A 60 -1.23 -3.46 -5.68
C LEU A 60 -1.15 -3.98 -7.12
N ALA A 61 -2.13 -4.76 -7.57
CA ALA A 61 -2.18 -5.26 -8.93
C ALA A 61 -2.28 -4.13 -9.98
N LEU A 62 -3.08 -3.10 -9.69
CA LEU A 62 -3.17 -1.88 -10.49
C LEU A 62 -1.85 -1.08 -10.46
N GLN A 63 -1.29 -0.87 -9.27
CA GLN A 63 -0.04 -0.12 -9.08
C GLN A 63 1.13 -0.76 -9.84
N HIS A 64 1.24 -2.10 -9.77
CA HIS A 64 2.30 -2.84 -10.44
C HIS A 64 1.96 -3.24 -11.89
N ARG A 65 0.75 -2.92 -12.37
CA ARG A 65 0.25 -3.30 -13.69
C ARG A 65 0.41 -4.81 -13.97
N GLN A 66 0.15 -5.63 -12.95
CA GLN A 66 0.31 -7.08 -12.98
C GLN A 66 -0.81 -7.76 -12.20
N ILE A 67 -1.36 -8.83 -12.74
CA ILE A 67 -2.40 -9.66 -12.13
C ILE A 67 -1.72 -10.86 -11.47
N PRO A 68 -1.78 -10.98 -10.13
CA PRO A 68 -1.16 -12.09 -9.42
C PRO A 68 -1.94 -13.40 -9.62
N PRO A 69 -1.26 -14.56 -9.52
CA PRO A 69 -1.90 -15.86 -9.69
C PRO A 69 -2.83 -16.22 -8.52
N ASN A 70 -3.78 -17.11 -8.80
CA ASN A 70 -4.55 -17.84 -7.81
C ASN A 70 -3.80 -19.12 -7.42
N MET A 71 -3.49 -19.26 -6.14
CA MET A 71 -2.86 -20.46 -5.61
C MET A 71 -3.86 -21.63 -5.57
N HIS A 72 -3.34 -22.85 -5.61
CA HIS A 72 -4.12 -24.10 -5.54
C HIS A 72 -5.17 -24.31 -6.64
N PHE A 73 -5.20 -23.48 -7.69
CA PHE A 73 -6.07 -23.67 -8.84
C PHE A 73 -5.42 -24.67 -9.83
N LYS A 74 -6.04 -25.85 -9.98
CA LYS A 74 -5.58 -26.90 -10.91
C LYS A 74 -6.57 -27.16 -12.04
N ASN A 75 -7.82 -27.41 -11.67
CA ASN A 75 -8.90 -27.70 -12.60
C ASN A 75 -10.05 -26.72 -12.34
N LEU A 76 -10.66 -26.19 -13.39
CA LEU A 76 -11.85 -25.37 -13.27
C LEU A 76 -13.03 -26.24 -12.79
N ASN A 77 -13.90 -25.67 -11.97
CA ASN A 77 -15.13 -26.35 -11.57
C ASN A 77 -16.05 -26.49 -12.79
N LYS A 78 -16.55 -27.70 -13.08
CA LYS A 78 -17.47 -27.98 -14.20
C LYS A 78 -18.70 -27.07 -14.25
N LYS A 79 -19.15 -26.58 -13.09
CA LYS A 79 -20.27 -25.63 -13.00
C LYS A 79 -19.91 -24.20 -13.44
N ILE A 80 -18.62 -23.91 -13.63
CA ILE A 80 -18.08 -22.62 -14.05
C ILE A 80 -17.60 -22.67 -15.51
N GLU A 81 -17.32 -23.86 -16.06
CA GLU A 81 -16.94 -24.06 -17.48
C GLU A 81 -17.83 -23.31 -18.49
N PRO A 82 -19.16 -23.19 -18.33
CA PRO A 82 -19.99 -22.39 -19.23
C PRO A 82 -19.61 -20.90 -19.31
N TYR A 83 -18.82 -20.39 -18.37
CA TYR A 83 -18.40 -18.98 -18.30
C TYR A 83 -16.91 -18.76 -18.62
N ASP A 84 -16.13 -19.82 -18.90
CA ASP A 84 -14.67 -19.76 -19.09
C ASP A 84 -14.25 -18.92 -20.31
N ASN A 85 -15.13 -18.80 -21.31
CA ASN A 85 -14.94 -17.91 -22.46
C ASN A 85 -14.86 -16.42 -22.09
N HIS A 86 -15.40 -16.04 -20.93
CA HIS A 86 -15.47 -14.66 -20.43
C HIS A 86 -14.64 -14.42 -19.16
N LEU A 87 -14.45 -15.47 -18.35
CA LEU A 87 -13.83 -15.39 -17.02
C LEU A 87 -12.61 -16.31 -16.92
N LYS A 88 -11.42 -15.72 -16.91
CA LYS A 88 -10.16 -16.48 -16.79
C LYS A 88 -9.57 -16.38 -15.39
N VAL A 89 -9.24 -17.54 -14.79
CA VAL A 89 -8.51 -17.58 -13.52
C VAL A 89 -7.01 -17.49 -13.79
N PRO A 90 -6.29 -16.47 -13.27
CA PRO A 90 -4.85 -16.34 -13.51
C PRO A 90 -4.08 -17.42 -12.73
N THR A 91 -3.20 -18.17 -13.40
CA THR A 91 -2.36 -19.22 -12.79
C THR A 91 -0.88 -18.86 -12.71
N SER A 92 -0.48 -17.77 -13.38
CA SER A 92 0.85 -17.18 -13.32
C SER A 92 0.75 -15.66 -13.23
N LEU A 93 1.85 -14.99 -12.84
CA LEU A 93 1.93 -13.54 -12.84
C LEU A 93 1.70 -13.03 -14.27
N THR A 94 0.57 -12.37 -14.50
CA THR A 94 0.12 -11.97 -15.83
C THR A 94 0.23 -10.46 -15.97
N PRO A 95 0.84 -9.90 -17.02
CA PRO A 95 0.81 -8.47 -17.28
C PRO A 95 -0.64 -7.96 -17.38
N TRP A 96 -0.90 -6.75 -16.91
CA TRP A 96 -2.24 -6.16 -17.04
C TRP A 96 -2.59 -5.99 -18.53
N PRO A 97 -3.81 -6.36 -18.98
CA PRO A 97 -4.23 -6.21 -20.37
C PRO A 97 -4.06 -4.77 -20.86
N LYS A 98 -3.52 -4.58 -22.07
CA LYS A 98 -3.42 -3.26 -22.69
C LYS A 98 -4.81 -2.83 -23.11
N LEU A 99 -5.31 -1.74 -22.52
CA LEU A 99 -6.56 -1.11 -22.89
C LEU A 99 -6.23 0.18 -23.64
N GLU A 100 -6.69 0.32 -24.88
CA GLU A 100 -6.54 1.58 -25.61
C GLU A 100 -7.47 2.63 -25.01
N LYS A 101 -6.90 3.72 -24.47
CA LYS A 101 -7.61 4.90 -23.96
C LYS A 101 -8.61 4.66 -22.81
N ALA A 102 -8.41 3.61 -22.01
CA ALA A 102 -9.21 3.39 -20.81
C ALA A 102 -8.32 3.25 -19.57
N PRO A 103 -8.75 3.79 -18.42
CA PRO A 103 -8.01 3.63 -17.18
C PRO A 103 -8.06 2.17 -16.72
N LEU A 104 -6.99 1.72 -16.06
CA LEU A 104 -6.96 0.37 -15.50
C LEU A 104 -7.97 0.28 -14.34
N ARG A 105 -8.88 -0.68 -14.39
CA ARG A 105 -9.93 -0.87 -13.38
C ARG A 105 -9.94 -2.28 -12.82
N ALA A 106 -10.14 -2.39 -11.51
CA ALA A 106 -10.32 -3.66 -10.82
C ALA A 106 -11.61 -3.64 -10.01
N SER A 107 -12.45 -4.65 -10.17
CA SER A 107 -13.59 -4.88 -9.29
C SER A 107 -13.21 -5.76 -8.11
N VAL A 108 -13.77 -5.45 -6.94
CA VAL A 108 -13.65 -6.25 -5.71
C VAL A 108 -15.05 -6.64 -5.24
N ASN A 109 -15.30 -7.95 -5.23
CA ASN A 109 -16.56 -8.54 -4.80
C ASN A 109 -16.45 -9.10 -3.38
N ARG A 110 -17.44 -8.79 -2.56
CA ARG A 110 -17.70 -9.48 -1.31
C ARG A 110 -19.15 -9.94 -1.27
N TYR A 111 -19.34 -11.25 -1.28
CA TYR A 111 -20.65 -11.85 -1.09
C TYR A 111 -20.88 -12.20 0.38
N GLY A 112 -22.11 -11.98 0.83
CA GLY A 112 -22.61 -12.51 2.07
C GLY A 112 -23.19 -13.90 1.84
N ALA A 113 -22.61 -14.97 2.37
CA ALA A 113 -23.15 -16.32 2.21
C ALA A 113 -24.41 -16.50 3.09
N THR A 114 -25.62 -16.50 2.53
CA THR A 114 -26.83 -16.85 3.29
C THR A 114 -26.77 -18.31 3.71
N GLY A 115 -26.48 -18.58 4.99
CA GLY A 115 -26.64 -19.90 5.57
C GLY A 115 -28.12 -20.19 5.78
N SER A 116 -28.79 -20.83 4.82
CA SER A 116 -30.17 -21.33 4.99
C SER A 116 -30.26 -22.60 5.86
N GLN A 117 -29.42 -22.73 6.90
CA GLN A 117 -29.40 -23.92 7.76
C GLN A 117 -29.43 -23.63 9.27
N PHE A 118 -29.44 -22.37 9.71
CA PHE A 118 -29.69 -22.09 11.13
C PHE A 118 -31.18 -21.82 11.33
N GLY A 119 -31.88 -22.86 11.78
CA GLY A 119 -33.28 -22.78 12.21
C GLY A 119 -33.49 -21.68 13.23
N ALA A 120 -34.69 -21.11 13.19
CA ALA A 120 -35.18 -20.08 14.09
C ALA A 120 -34.88 -20.42 15.56
N GLY A 121 -34.02 -19.62 16.18
CA GLY A 121 -33.71 -19.72 17.61
C GLY A 121 -33.14 -18.40 18.10
N ASN A 122 -33.98 -17.62 18.79
CA ASN A 122 -33.66 -16.36 19.47
C ASN A 122 -32.35 -16.42 20.28
N VAL A 123 -31.38 -15.54 20.00
CA VAL A 123 -30.56 -14.89 21.05
C VAL A 123 -30.17 -13.47 20.61
N LEU A 124 -30.60 -12.51 21.42
CA LEU A 124 -30.22 -11.10 21.38
C LEU A 124 -28.74 -10.94 21.75
N THR A 125 -27.96 -10.20 20.96
CA THR A 125 -26.74 -9.53 21.45
C THR A 125 -26.48 -8.27 20.63
N ASN A 126 -27.05 -7.18 21.12
CA ASN A 126 -26.71 -5.81 20.71
C ASN A 126 -25.32 -5.47 21.25
N ALA A 127 -24.29 -5.60 20.41
CA ALA A 127 -23.01 -4.88 20.43
C ALA A 127 -21.89 -5.71 19.76
N LEU A 128 -22.00 -6.04 18.47
CA LEU A 128 -20.91 -6.47 17.56
C LEU A 128 -21.51 -6.86 16.18
N GLN A 129 -22.33 -5.98 15.58
CA GLN A 129 -22.84 -6.18 14.22
C GLN A 129 -22.12 -5.26 13.23
N ILE A 130 -20.81 -5.45 13.07
CA ILE A 130 -20.12 -5.00 11.86
C ILE A 130 -19.34 -6.21 11.40
N SER A 131 -19.81 -6.82 10.31
CA SER A 131 -19.11 -7.83 9.53
C SER A 131 -19.42 -9.32 9.80
N PHE A 132 -20.69 -9.68 9.66
CA PHE A 132 -21.04 -11.03 9.21
C PHE A 132 -21.55 -10.98 7.77
N GLY A 133 -20.65 -11.26 6.81
CA GLY A 133 -21.01 -11.63 5.44
C GLY A 133 -21.62 -13.04 5.38
N PHE A 134 -22.46 -13.40 6.35
CA PHE A 134 -23.27 -14.62 6.32
C PHE A 134 -24.78 -14.31 6.32
N GLY A 135 -25.14 -13.02 6.46
CA GLY A 135 -26.54 -12.56 6.44
C GLY A 135 -27.07 -12.16 5.06
N GLY A 136 -26.33 -12.42 3.98
CA GLY A 136 -26.72 -12.02 2.62
C GLY A 136 -26.37 -10.58 2.21
N SER A 137 -25.69 -9.81 3.07
CA SER A 137 -25.22 -8.47 2.71
C SER A 137 -24.03 -8.51 1.77
N ASN A 138 -24.22 -8.01 0.55
CA ASN A 138 -23.21 -7.97 -0.50
C ASN A 138 -22.59 -6.57 -0.59
N ALA A 139 -21.31 -6.51 -0.96
CA ALA A 139 -20.62 -5.26 -1.26
C ALA A 139 -19.75 -5.41 -2.52
N HIS A 140 -19.74 -4.37 -3.35
CA HIS A 140 -18.96 -4.29 -4.58
C HIS A 140 -18.23 -2.95 -4.64
N VAL A 141 -16.94 -2.97 -4.99
CA VAL A 141 -16.12 -1.76 -5.13
C VAL A 141 -15.37 -1.82 -6.44
N ILE A 142 -15.33 -0.71 -7.16
CA ILE A 142 -14.50 -0.53 -8.35
C ILE A 142 -13.32 0.38 -7.96
N LEU A 143 -12.11 -0.11 -8.19
CA LEU A 143 -10.87 0.65 -8.08
C LEU A 143 -10.42 1.04 -9.47
N GLU A 144 -9.97 2.27 -9.62
CA GLU A 144 -9.37 2.79 -10.85
C GLU A 144 -7.93 3.22 -10.56
N ASN A 145 -7.00 2.90 -11.45
CA ASN A 145 -5.64 3.36 -11.32
C ASN A 145 -5.59 4.88 -11.39
N TYR A 146 -4.86 5.50 -10.47
CA TYR A 146 -4.57 6.93 -10.56
C TYR A 146 -3.58 7.18 -11.70
N GLU A 147 -4.07 7.77 -12.78
CA GLU A 147 -3.22 8.40 -13.78
C GLU A 147 -3.10 9.87 -13.41
N PRO A 148 -1.89 10.37 -13.13
CA PRO A 148 -1.71 11.80 -12.94
C PRO A 148 -2.20 12.46 -14.22
N MET A 149 -3.28 13.23 -14.14
CA MET A 149 -3.65 14.11 -15.24
C MET A 149 -2.41 14.95 -15.56
N ASP A 150 -2.16 15.19 -16.85
CA ASP A 150 -1.34 16.31 -17.32
C ASP A 150 -2.03 17.65 -16.98
N LEU A 151 -2.51 17.79 -15.74
CA LEU A 151 -2.60 19.10 -15.14
C LEU A 151 -1.18 19.66 -15.23
N PRO A 152 -1.01 20.94 -15.58
CA PRO A 152 0.24 21.62 -15.33
C PRO A 152 0.42 21.70 -13.80
N MET A 153 0.74 20.57 -13.15
CA MET A 153 1.66 20.58 -12.04
C MET A 153 2.83 21.36 -12.59
N ALA A 154 2.97 22.61 -12.13
CA ALA A 154 4.09 23.44 -12.50
C ALA A 154 5.30 22.51 -12.49
N PRO A 155 5.99 22.30 -13.64
CA PRO A 155 7.06 21.34 -13.74
C PRO A 155 7.90 21.56 -12.49
N ARG A 156 8.02 20.53 -11.64
CA ARG A 156 8.69 20.62 -10.33
C ARG A 156 9.96 21.38 -10.63
N LYS A 157 9.99 22.70 -10.32
CA LYS A 157 10.88 23.63 -11.04
C LYS A 157 12.23 22.99 -10.96
N ALA A 158 12.76 22.51 -12.09
CA ALA A 158 14.14 22.04 -12.13
C ALA A 158 14.89 23.14 -11.40
N PRO A 159 15.56 22.83 -10.28
CA PRO A 159 15.93 23.86 -9.31
C PRO A 159 16.59 24.97 -10.10
N MET A 160 15.96 26.16 -10.08
CA MET A 160 16.47 27.33 -10.77
C MET A 160 17.80 27.57 -10.09
N THR A 161 18.89 27.23 -10.77
CA THR A 161 20.22 26.83 -10.25
C THR A 161 20.28 25.41 -9.65
N PRO A 162 21.18 24.53 -10.13
CA PRO A 162 21.49 23.31 -9.39
C PRO A 162 22.00 23.76 -8.02
N ILE A 163 21.21 23.53 -6.97
CA ILE A 163 21.77 23.50 -5.61
C ILE A 163 22.75 22.33 -5.65
N THR A 164 24.02 22.64 -5.85
CA THR A 164 25.09 21.65 -6.06
C THR A 164 25.25 20.73 -4.84
N THR A 165 24.67 21.10 -3.70
CA THR A 165 24.53 20.27 -2.50
C THR A 165 23.25 20.62 -1.73
N SER A 166 22.17 19.87 -1.95
CA SER A 166 21.01 19.91 -1.04
C SER A 166 21.41 19.17 0.25
N PHE A 167 21.80 19.92 1.29
CA PHE A 167 21.89 19.38 2.65
C PHE A 167 20.49 19.32 3.25
N GLY A 168 19.80 18.21 3.04
CA GLY A 168 18.53 17.96 3.71
C GLY A 168 18.78 17.54 5.16
N PRO A 169 18.16 18.17 6.18
CA PRO A 169 18.09 17.55 7.48
C PRO A 169 17.14 16.35 7.39
N PHE A 170 17.69 15.14 7.50
CA PHE A 170 16.92 13.92 7.64
C PHE A 170 16.56 13.76 9.11
N VAL A 171 15.29 14.04 9.43
CA VAL A 171 14.80 14.05 10.82
C VAL A 171 14.08 12.74 11.13
N PHE A 172 14.55 12.04 12.14
CA PHE A 172 13.94 10.83 12.66
C PHE A 172 13.40 11.12 14.05
N SER A 173 12.22 10.60 14.38
CA SER A 173 11.70 10.74 15.74
C SER A 173 10.83 9.57 16.16
N ALA A 174 10.83 9.27 17.45
CA ALA A 174 10.02 8.21 18.04
C ALA A 174 9.59 8.54 19.48
N LYS A 175 8.62 7.78 20.00
CA LYS A 175 8.12 7.94 21.38
C LYS A 175 9.08 7.44 22.46
N SER A 176 10.11 6.67 22.09
CA SER A 176 11.13 6.16 23.02
C SER A 176 12.45 5.93 22.29
N GLN A 177 13.57 5.96 23.03
CA GLN A 177 14.90 5.69 22.49
C GLN A 177 15.02 4.31 21.80
N PRO A 178 14.48 3.19 22.36
CA PRO A 178 14.50 1.91 21.65
C PRO A 178 13.70 1.92 20.35
N ALA A 179 12.58 2.67 20.29
CA ALA A 179 11.79 2.81 19.09
C ALA A 179 12.53 3.65 18.02
N LEU A 180 13.26 4.68 18.43
CA LEU A 180 14.10 5.47 17.55
C LEU A 180 15.20 4.61 16.93
N LEU A 181 15.89 3.80 17.74
CA LEU A 181 16.93 2.90 17.23
C LEU A 181 16.39 1.87 16.23
N ARG A 182 15.19 1.32 16.47
CA ARG A 182 14.51 0.43 15.50
C ARG A 182 14.15 1.17 14.21
N LEU A 183 13.68 2.41 14.32
CA LEU A 183 13.36 3.26 13.18
C LEU A 183 14.60 3.52 12.33
N LEU A 184 15.71 3.94 12.94
CA LEU A 184 16.98 4.20 12.26
C LEU A 184 17.49 2.95 11.52
N LYS A 185 17.45 1.77 12.16
CA LYS A 185 17.82 0.50 11.52
C LYS A 185 16.92 0.15 10.33
N SER A 186 15.62 0.39 10.46
CA SER A 186 14.66 0.16 9.37
C SER A 186 14.91 1.11 8.19
N PHE A 187 15.21 2.38 8.46
CA PHE A 187 15.56 3.35 7.41
C PHE A 187 16.89 3.06 6.74
N LEU A 188 17.89 2.59 7.49
CA LEU A 188 19.17 2.14 6.95
C LEU A 188 18.95 1.01 5.92
N GLN A 189 18.18 -0.02 6.29
CA GLN A 189 17.83 -1.10 5.36
C GLN A 189 17.03 -0.60 4.15
N PHE A 190 16.06 0.28 4.37
CA PHE A 190 15.24 0.86 3.31
C PHE A 190 16.09 1.66 2.30
N ILE A 191 16.96 2.56 2.78
CA ILE A 191 17.80 3.42 1.93
C ILE A 191 18.85 2.57 1.19
N ALA A 192 19.39 1.53 1.84
CA ALA A 192 20.33 0.60 1.22
C ALA A 192 19.70 -0.16 0.04
N ASN A 193 18.41 -0.51 0.12
CA ASN A 193 17.70 -1.24 -0.93
C ASN A 193 17.06 -0.34 -2.01
N ALA A 194 16.96 0.98 -1.77
CA ALA A 194 16.33 1.93 -2.70
C ALA A 194 17.38 2.60 -3.61
N GLU A 195 17.66 2.02 -4.77
CA GLU A 195 18.65 2.54 -5.74
C GLU A 195 18.27 3.91 -6.33
N SER A 196 16.97 4.17 -6.54
CA SER A 196 16.46 5.40 -7.19
C SER A 196 15.81 6.39 -6.21
N LEU A 197 16.31 6.45 -4.97
CA LEU A 197 15.73 7.30 -3.92
C LEU A 197 16.03 8.80 -4.15
N ASP A 198 14.97 9.62 -4.28
CA ASP A 198 15.10 11.08 -4.27
C ASP A 198 15.31 11.59 -2.83
N MET A 199 16.50 12.14 -2.59
CA MET A 199 16.92 12.66 -1.28
C MET A 199 16.12 13.88 -0.84
N VAL A 200 15.65 14.71 -1.77
CA VAL A 200 14.82 15.88 -1.46
C VAL A 200 13.45 15.42 -0.96
N ASP A 201 12.87 14.43 -1.64
CA ASP A 201 11.59 13.86 -1.24
C ASP A 201 11.67 13.10 0.07
N LEU A 202 12.76 12.36 0.31
CA LEU A 202 12.98 11.74 1.60
C LEU A 202 13.03 12.79 2.72
N GLY A 203 13.82 13.86 2.55
CA GLY A 203 13.92 14.94 3.53
C GLY A 203 12.57 15.63 3.78
N TRP A 204 11.79 15.88 2.72
CA TRP A 204 10.45 16.45 2.84
C TRP A 204 9.47 15.50 3.53
N VAL A 205 9.46 14.22 3.20
CA VAL A 205 8.58 13.22 3.84
C VAL A 205 8.91 13.09 5.32
N LEU A 206 10.18 13.02 5.69
CA LEU A 206 10.61 12.91 7.08
C LEU A 206 10.27 14.15 7.91
N SER A 207 10.33 15.35 7.32
CA SER A 207 10.03 16.60 8.02
C SER A 207 8.53 16.95 8.05
N ALA A 208 7.83 16.79 6.93
CA ALA A 208 6.46 17.29 6.74
C ALA A 208 5.38 16.20 6.79
N ARG A 209 5.74 14.92 6.56
CA ARG A 209 4.78 13.79 6.46
C ARG A 209 4.99 12.75 7.54
N ARG A 210 5.72 13.10 8.61
CA ARG A 210 5.88 12.29 9.82
C ARG A 210 5.51 13.10 11.04
N THR A 211 4.95 12.42 12.04
CA THR A 211 4.70 13.02 13.35
C THR A 211 6.03 13.24 14.06
N ALA A 212 6.21 14.41 14.66
CA ALA A 212 7.40 14.74 15.43
C ALA A 212 7.23 14.31 16.90
N PHE A 213 8.07 13.39 17.37
CA PHE A 213 8.06 12.87 18.75
C PHE A 213 9.21 13.43 19.60
N PRO A 214 9.26 13.19 20.94
CA PRO A 214 10.28 13.76 21.82
C PRO A 214 11.71 13.24 21.58
N PHE A 215 11.88 11.96 21.27
CA PHE A 215 13.19 11.40 20.95
C PHE A 215 13.46 11.64 19.48
N ARG A 216 14.52 12.39 19.15
CA ARG A 216 14.82 12.85 17.80
C ARG A 216 16.29 12.62 17.49
N GLU A 217 16.56 12.27 16.25
CA GLU A 217 17.89 12.31 15.66
C GLU A 217 17.80 13.06 14.34
N PHE A 218 18.82 13.84 14.03
CA PHE A 218 18.92 14.58 12.78
C PHE A 218 20.26 14.26 12.10
N ILE A 219 20.21 14.02 10.80
CA ILE A 219 21.39 13.76 9.99
C ILE A 219 21.40 14.75 8.83
N ALA A 220 22.48 15.51 8.69
CA ALA A 220 22.69 16.36 7.53
C ALA A 220 23.58 15.61 6.54
N ALA A 221 23.04 15.33 5.35
CA ALA A 221 23.78 14.65 4.29
C ALA A 221 23.45 15.29 2.94
N SER A 222 24.46 15.37 2.06
CA SER A 222 24.35 15.84 0.68
C SER A 222 24.27 14.72 -0.34
N SER A 223 24.49 13.46 0.07
CA SER A 223 24.35 12.28 -0.79
C SER A 223 23.78 11.07 -0.05
N ARG A 224 23.26 10.10 -0.81
CA ARG A 224 22.75 8.82 -0.29
C ARG A 224 23.82 8.06 0.49
N ASP A 225 25.03 7.97 -0.06
CA ASP A 225 26.14 7.23 0.56
C ASP A 225 26.58 7.88 1.86
N GLN A 226 26.62 9.22 1.90
CA GLN A 226 26.91 9.95 3.12
C GLN A 226 25.79 9.73 4.16
N LEU A 227 24.52 9.74 3.75
CA LEU A 227 23.41 9.46 4.65
C LEU A 227 23.49 8.05 5.24
N LEU A 228 23.82 7.04 4.42
CA LEU A 228 23.98 5.66 4.88
C LEU A 228 25.11 5.54 5.90
N SER A 229 26.29 6.08 5.59
CA SER A 229 27.44 6.07 6.50
C SER A 229 27.12 6.77 7.84
N LEU A 230 26.49 7.96 7.79
CA LEU A 230 26.10 8.68 9.01
C LEU A 230 25.01 7.96 9.80
N LEU A 231 24.07 7.27 9.13
CA LEU A 231 23.06 6.43 9.79
C LEU A 231 23.69 5.21 10.47
N GLU A 232 24.65 4.54 9.81
CA GLU A 232 25.41 3.42 10.37
C GLU A 232 26.16 3.85 11.64
N ASP A 233 26.86 4.98 11.58
CA ASP A 233 27.54 5.58 12.73
C ASP A 233 26.57 5.95 13.85
N CYS A 234 25.40 6.50 13.51
CA CYS A 234 24.37 6.84 14.50
C CYS A 234 23.85 5.57 15.21
N VAL A 235 23.57 4.51 14.45
CA VAL A 235 23.09 3.23 14.98
C VAL A 235 24.16 2.55 15.83
N SER A 236 25.45 2.64 15.47
CA SER A 236 26.55 2.06 16.25
C SER A 236 26.76 2.80 17.57
N LYS A 237 26.73 4.14 17.56
CA LYS A 237 26.85 4.98 18.76
C LYS A 237 25.74 4.75 19.78
N HIS A 238 24.53 4.41 19.34
CA HIS A 238 23.40 4.07 20.21
C HIS A 238 23.49 2.66 20.83
N LYS A 239 24.46 1.82 20.42
CA LYS A 239 24.72 0.52 21.05
C LYS A 239 25.66 0.62 22.26
N SER A 240 26.58 1.58 22.25
CA SER A 240 27.28 2.00 23.46
C SER A 240 26.35 2.92 24.24
N ASP A 241 26.29 2.82 25.57
CA ASP A 241 25.47 3.66 26.47
C ASP A 241 25.86 5.16 26.47
N ALA A 242 26.38 5.68 25.36
CA ALA A 242 26.62 7.09 25.16
C ALA A 242 25.26 7.82 25.17
N PRO A 243 25.13 8.92 25.94
CA PRO A 243 23.93 9.72 25.91
C PRO A 243 23.70 10.19 24.47
N ALA A 244 22.60 9.73 23.87
CA ALA A 244 22.20 10.09 22.50
C ALA A 244 22.28 11.62 22.33
N SER A 245 22.82 12.05 21.18
CA SER A 245 22.94 13.44 20.79
C SER A 245 21.60 14.16 20.97
N LEU A 246 21.53 15.01 21.99
CA LEU A 246 20.41 15.92 22.28
C LEU A 246 19.02 15.29 22.04
N VAL A 247 18.64 14.39 22.94
CA VAL A 247 17.22 14.06 23.21
C VAL A 247 16.52 15.32 23.72
N GLY A 248 16.16 16.19 22.78
CA GLY A 248 15.53 17.47 23.07
C GLY A 248 14.03 17.30 23.16
N GLU A 249 13.50 17.18 24.38
CA GLU A 249 12.07 17.31 24.63
C GLU A 249 11.61 18.71 24.14
N ARG A 250 10.47 18.76 23.43
CA ARG A 250 9.94 19.99 22.85
C ARG A 250 9.55 20.96 23.98
N ARG A 251 10.45 21.86 24.36
CA ARG A 251 10.06 23.08 25.09
C ARG A 251 9.41 24.04 24.09
N SER A 252 8.13 24.37 24.32
CA SER A 252 7.40 25.35 23.50
C SER A 252 8.07 26.72 23.62
N GLN A 253 8.42 27.31 22.47
CA GLN A 253 9.03 28.64 22.30
C GLN A 253 10.44 28.79 22.90
N ARG A 254 11.45 28.48 22.10
CA ARG A 254 12.81 28.95 22.34
C ARG A 254 12.96 30.33 21.70
N MET A 255 13.44 31.30 22.46
CA MET A 255 13.92 32.57 21.90
C MET A 255 15.15 32.28 21.06
N ILE A 256 15.14 32.72 19.81
CA ILE A 256 16.30 32.62 18.91
C ILE A 256 17.05 33.95 19.01
N VAL A 257 18.35 33.90 19.31
CA VAL A 257 19.23 35.06 19.32
C VAL A 257 20.20 34.94 18.15
N GLY A 258 20.16 35.91 17.23
CA GLY A 258 21.12 36.00 16.14
C GLY A 258 22.44 36.59 16.64
N VAL A 259 23.54 35.85 16.49
CA VAL A 259 24.89 36.31 16.83
C VAL A 259 25.65 36.51 15.52
N PHE A 260 26.18 37.72 15.33
CA PHE A 260 26.93 38.09 14.11
C PHE A 260 28.41 38.14 14.44
N SER A 261 29.22 37.39 13.70
CA SER A 261 30.67 37.40 13.86
C SER A 261 31.27 38.73 13.39
N GLY A 262 32.26 39.22 14.14
CA GLY A 262 33.04 40.40 13.76
C GLY A 262 34.11 40.08 12.71
N HIS A 263 34.87 41.11 12.36
CA HIS A 263 36.04 40.99 11.49
C HIS A 263 37.11 40.04 12.11
N GLY A 264 37.68 39.13 11.32
CA GLY A 264 38.68 38.14 11.79
C GLY A 264 38.20 36.68 11.87
N ALA A 265 36.92 36.41 11.60
CA ALA A 265 36.33 35.07 11.60
C ALA A 265 36.16 34.45 10.20
N GLN A 266 36.83 35.01 9.18
CA GLN A 266 36.85 34.46 7.83
C GLN A 266 37.72 33.18 7.77
N TRP A 267 37.30 32.20 6.96
CA TRP A 267 37.98 30.93 6.70
C TRP A 267 38.55 30.88 5.30
#